data_AF-A0A838V149-F1
#
_entry.id   AF-A0A838V149-F1
#
_cell.length_a   1.000
_cell.length_b   1.000
_cell.length_c   1.000
_cell.angle_alpha   90.00
_cell.angle_beta   90.00
_cell.angle_gamma   90.00
#
_symmetry.space_group_name_H-M   'P 1'
#
loop_
_entity.id
_entity.type
_entity.pdbx_description
1 polymer ?
#
loop_
_entity_poly.entity_id
_entity_poly.type
_entity_poly.pdbx_seq_one_letter_code
_entity_poly.pdbx_strand_id
1 'polypeptide(L)'
;MQQFSLTRGGTAPNATRPRTPIWLCLVLVAAAAWAYLSQADRVSAANARLEAEQQTTQQLISQHQAALVELGRVTSPTFIFTQAQALGMTPRDWGDPHGGDQP
;
A
#
# COMPACT_ATOMS: atom_id res chain seq x y z
N MET A 1 -70.97 58.62 -23.87
CA MET A 1 -69.54 58.78 -24.22
C MET A 1 -68.75 57.76 -23.41
N GLN A 2 -68.26 56.70 -24.03
CA GLN A 2 -67.35 55.72 -23.40
C GLN A 2 -66.12 55.61 -24.29
N GLN A 3 -64.97 56.02 -23.77
CA GLN A 3 -63.68 55.79 -24.42
C GLN A 3 -62.88 54.83 -23.55
N PHE A 4 -62.66 53.64 -24.09
CA PHE A 4 -61.75 52.64 -23.57
C PHE A 4 -60.31 53.10 -23.84
N SER A 5 -59.46 53.05 -22.82
CA SER A 5 -58.01 53.11 -22.98
C SER A 5 -57.41 51.98 -22.15
N LEU A 6 -57.39 50.77 -22.72
CA LEU A 6 -56.51 49.68 -22.29
C LEU A 6 -55.07 50.09 -22.63
N THR A 7 -54.42 50.82 -21.73
CA THR A 7 -52.99 51.10 -21.84
C THR A 7 -52.18 49.89 -21.39
N ARG A 8 -51.58 49.24 -22.40
CA ARG A 8 -50.33 48.47 -22.36
C ARG A 8 -50.22 47.40 -21.27
N GLY A 9 -50.45 46.16 -21.71
CA GLY A 9 -49.63 45.05 -21.27
C GLY A 9 -48.15 45.38 -21.50
N GLY A 10 -47.46 45.83 -20.45
CA GLY A 10 -46.01 45.80 -20.38
C GLY A 10 -45.61 44.34 -20.16
N THR A 11 -45.41 43.60 -21.25
CA THR A 11 -44.65 42.35 -21.19
C THR A 11 -43.30 42.70 -20.57
N ALA A 12 -43.05 42.23 -19.35
CA ALA A 12 -41.68 42.15 -18.84
C ALA A 12 -40.87 41.46 -19.94
N PRO A 13 -39.84 42.10 -20.51
CA PRO A 13 -39.02 41.43 -21.50
C PRO A 13 -38.48 40.18 -20.81
N ASN A 14 -38.84 39.00 -21.33
CA ASN A 14 -38.20 37.75 -20.97
C ASN A 14 -36.72 37.95 -21.24
N ALA A 15 -35.97 38.33 -20.23
CA ALA A 15 -34.53 38.42 -20.26
C ALA A 15 -34.06 37.01 -20.60
N THR A 16 -33.71 36.80 -21.87
CA THR A 16 -33.11 35.58 -22.37
C THR A 16 -31.86 35.35 -21.53
N ARG A 17 -31.99 34.55 -20.46
CA ARG A 17 -30.90 34.29 -19.53
C ARG A 17 -29.72 33.78 -20.36
N PRO A 18 -28.54 34.41 -20.31
CA PRO A 18 -27.42 33.94 -21.10
C PRO A 18 -27.11 32.51 -20.65
N ARG A 19 -27.28 31.54 -21.56
CA ARG A 19 -26.95 30.12 -21.32
C ARG A 19 -25.45 29.86 -21.43
N THR A 20 -24.72 30.79 -22.03
CA THR A 20 -23.26 30.79 -22.18
C THR A 20 -22.48 30.64 -20.87
N PRO A 21 -22.76 31.38 -19.78
CA PRO A 21 -22.06 31.18 -18.50
C PRO A 21 -22.29 29.79 -17.90
N ILE A 22 -23.48 29.19 -18.10
CA ILE A 22 -23.78 27.85 -17.59
C ILE A 22 -22.90 26.81 -18.29
N TRP A 23 -22.77 26.89 -19.62
CA TRP A 23 -21.89 26.02 -20.38
C TRP A 23 -20.42 26.18 -19.99
N LEU A 24 -19.96 27.43 -19.76
CA LEU A 24 -18.61 27.69 -19.30
C LEU A 24 -18.35 27.07 -17.92
N CYS A 25 -19.28 27.21 -16.97
CA CYS A 25 -19.17 26.57 -15.66
C CYS A 25 -19.11 25.04 -15.79
N LEU A 26 -19.94 24.43 -16.64
CA LEU A 26 -19.93 22.99 -16.86
C LEU A 26 -18.60 22.49 -17.44
N VAL A 27 -18.03 23.22 -18.41
CA VAL A 27 -16.72 22.88 -19.00
C VAL A 27 -15.61 23.00 -17.95
N LEU A 28 -15.63 24.05 -17.12
CA LEU A 28 -14.64 24.23 -16.06
C LEU A 28 -14.73 23.12 -15.00
N VAL A 29 -15.94 22.75 -14.59
CA VAL A 29 -16.16 21.64 -13.65
C VAL A 29 -15.69 20.31 -14.24
N ALA A 30 -16.00 20.04 -15.52
CA ALA A 30 -15.55 18.83 -16.20
C ALA A 30 -14.01 18.77 -16.30
N ALA A 31 -13.36 19.89 -16.65
CA ALA A 31 -11.90 19.97 -16.71
C ALA A 31 -11.25 19.78 -15.33
N ALA A 32 -11.82 20.39 -14.28
CA ALA A 32 -11.35 20.21 -12.91
C ALA A 32 -11.53 18.76 -12.43
N ALA A 33 -12.67 18.13 -12.74
CA ALA A 33 -12.92 16.73 -12.43
C ALA A 33 -11.91 15.80 -13.13
N TRP A 34 -11.61 16.06 -14.41
CA TRP A 34 -10.62 15.28 -15.16
C TRP A 34 -9.22 15.41 -14.57
N ALA A 35 -8.82 16.63 -14.21
CA ALA A 35 -7.55 16.88 -13.54
C ALA A 35 -7.47 16.12 -12.20
N TYR A 36 -8.55 16.15 -11.41
CA TYR A 36 -8.63 15.43 -10.14
C TYR A 36 -8.52 13.90 -10.32
N LEU A 37 -9.28 13.32 -11.26
CA LEU A 37 -9.21 11.90 -11.60
C LEU A 37 -7.80 11.47 -11.99
N SER A 38 -7.12 12.25 -12.84
CA SER A 38 -5.75 11.94 -13.27
C SER A 38 -4.72 11.95 -12.13
N GLN A 39 -4.95 12.76 -11.09
CA GLN A 39 -4.09 12.78 -9.90
C GLN A 39 -4.43 11.60 -8.97
N ALA A 40 -5.72 11.28 -8.81
CA ALA A 40 -6.18 10.13 -8.05
C ALA A 40 -5.59 8.82 -8.60
N ASP A 41 -5.53 8.66 -9.92
CA ASP A 41 -4.92 7.49 -10.58
C ASP A 41 -3.42 7.35 -10.28
N ARG A 42 -2.69 8.48 -10.20
CA ARG A 42 -1.26 8.45 -9.85
C ARG A 42 -1.04 8.06 -8.40
N VAL A 43 -1.88 8.57 -7.49
CA VAL A 43 -1.81 8.24 -6.06
C VAL A 43 -2.22 6.79 -5.82
N SER A 44 -3.26 6.29 -6.49
CA SER A 44 -3.68 4.90 -6.37
C SER A 44 -2.62 3.94 -6.91
N ALA A 45 -1.98 4.26 -8.04
CA ALA A 45 -0.88 3.48 -8.58
C ALA A 45 0.36 3.50 -7.68
N ALA A 46 0.67 4.64 -7.05
CA ALA A 46 1.76 4.74 -6.08
C ALA A 46 1.47 3.92 -4.81
N ASN A 47 0.24 3.97 -4.30
CA ASN A 47 -0.17 3.17 -3.15
C ASN A 47 -0.16 1.68 -3.45
N ALA A 48 -0.64 1.26 -4.62
CA ALA A 48 -0.59 -0.15 -5.03
C ALA A 48 0.84 -0.69 -5.09
N ARG A 49 1.81 0.13 -5.53
CA ARG A 49 3.24 -0.24 -5.51
C ARG A 49 3.76 -0.35 -4.08
N LEU A 50 3.41 0.61 -3.22
CA LEU A 50 3.78 0.60 -1.81
C LEU A 50 3.23 -0.65 -1.10
N GLU A 51 1.98 -1.01 -1.35
CA GLU A 51 1.33 -2.20 -0.79
C GLU A 51 2.03 -3.48 -1.26
N ALA A 52 2.39 -3.57 -2.55
CA ALA A 52 3.13 -4.71 -3.09
C ALA A 52 4.54 -4.84 -2.46
N GLU A 53 5.24 -3.72 -2.28
CA GLU A 53 6.55 -3.70 -1.59
C GLU A 53 6.41 -4.08 -0.10
N GLN A 54 5.35 -3.62 0.57
CA GLN A 54 5.07 -3.99 1.95
C GLN A 54 4.78 -5.49 2.10
N GLN A 55 3.98 -6.08 1.21
CA GLN A 55 3.72 -7.52 1.21
C GLN A 55 5.01 -8.32 1.03
N THR A 56 5.86 -7.90 0.09
CA THR A 56 7.16 -8.53 -0.16
C THR A 56 8.06 -8.44 1.07
N THR A 57 8.08 -7.28 1.73
CA THR A 57 8.86 -7.08 2.96
C THR A 57 8.37 -7.97 4.10
N GLN A 58 7.06 -8.09 4.30
CA GLN A 58 6.50 -8.97 5.32
C GLN A 58 6.84 -10.44 5.06
N GLN A 59 6.78 -10.88 3.80
CA GLN A 59 7.22 -12.23 3.43
C GLN A 59 8.70 -12.45 3.77
N LEU A 60 9.58 -11.51 3.42
CA LEU A 60 11.01 -11.61 3.72
C LEU A 60 11.28 -11.65 5.23
N ILE A 61 10.57 -10.83 6.02
CA ILE A 61 10.67 -10.83 7.48
C ILE A 61 10.24 -12.20 8.05
N SER A 62 9.12 -12.76 7.58
CA SER A 62 8.67 -14.08 8.05
C SER A 62 9.66 -15.19 7.71
N GLN A 63 10.26 -15.18 6.52
CA GLN A 63 11.30 -16.13 6.13
C GLN A 63 12.55 -15.97 7.00
N HIS A 64 12.97 -14.73 7.26
CA HIS A 64 14.10 -14.46 8.12
C HIS A 64 13.87 -14.93 9.56
N GLN A 65 12.69 -14.69 10.12
CA GLN A 65 12.32 -15.19 11.45
C GLN A 65 12.32 -16.72 11.50
N ALA A 66 11.75 -17.38 10.48
CA ALA A 66 11.77 -18.84 10.38
C ALA A 66 13.22 -19.38 10.33
N ALA A 67 14.09 -18.74 9.55
CA ALA A 67 15.50 -19.11 9.46
C ALA A 67 16.23 -18.94 10.80
N LEU A 68 15.98 -17.86 11.54
CA LEU A 68 16.57 -17.64 12.87
C LEU A 68 16.09 -18.65 13.90
N VAL A 69 14.80 -19.00 13.88
CA VAL A 69 14.24 -20.04 14.77
C VAL A 69 14.88 -21.39 14.46
N GLU A 70 15.01 -21.74 13.19
CA GLU A 70 15.65 -23.00 12.77
C GLU A 70 17.13 -23.01 13.14
N LEU A 71 17.84 -21.90 12.94
CA LEU A 71 19.23 -21.75 13.36
C LEU A 71 19.37 -21.92 14.89
N GLY A 72 18.49 -21.29 15.66
CA GLY A 72 18.43 -21.45 17.12
C GLY A 72 18.16 -22.89 17.55
N ARG A 73 17.30 -23.61 16.79
CA ARG A 73 17.01 -25.02 17.04
C ARG A 73 18.24 -25.90 16.82
N VAL A 74 18.94 -25.75 15.68
CA VAL A 74 20.11 -26.56 15.34
C VAL A 74 21.37 -26.18 16.11
N THR A 75 21.47 -24.95 16.61
CA THR A 75 22.56 -24.49 17.47
C THR A 75 22.28 -24.72 18.96
N SER A 76 21.11 -25.25 19.31
CA SER A 76 20.78 -25.53 20.70
C SER A 76 21.72 -26.61 21.28
N PRO A 77 22.21 -26.45 22.52
CA PRO A 77 23.07 -27.45 23.16
C PRO A 77 22.45 -28.85 23.16
N THR A 78 21.14 -28.94 23.33
CA THR A 78 20.39 -30.20 23.28
C THR A 78 20.47 -30.84 21.90
N PHE A 79 20.26 -30.07 20.81
CA PHE A 79 20.35 -30.60 19.46
C PHE A 79 21.78 -31.07 19.13
N ILE A 80 22.77 -30.23 19.44
CA ILE A 80 24.20 -30.58 19.28
C ILE A 80 24.52 -31.85 20.05
N PHE A 81 24.07 -31.95 21.30
CA PHE A 81 24.26 -33.15 22.14
C PHE A 81 23.63 -34.39 21.51
N THR A 82 22.38 -34.31 21.06
CA THR A 82 21.69 -35.44 20.40
C THR A 82 22.37 -35.87 19.11
N GLN A 83 22.85 -34.92 18.31
CA GLN A 83 23.57 -35.23 17.06
C GLN A 83 24.94 -35.83 17.32
N ALA A 84 25.69 -35.30 18.29
CA ALA A 84 26.97 -35.85 18.69
C ALA A 84 26.82 -37.28 19.26
N GLN A 85 25.77 -37.54 20.05
CA GLN A 85 25.47 -38.87 20.55
C GLN A 85 25.10 -39.84 19.42
N ALA A 86 24.32 -39.40 18.42
CA ALA A 86 24.01 -40.21 17.24
C ALA A 86 25.25 -40.54 16.38
N LEU A 87 26.25 -39.66 16.41
CA LEU A 87 27.56 -39.88 15.76
C LEU A 87 28.53 -40.71 16.61
N GLY A 88 28.12 -41.15 17.80
CA GLY A 88 28.98 -41.91 18.72
C GLY A 88 30.06 -41.09 19.41
N MET A 89 30.00 -39.76 19.34
CA MET A 89 30.93 -38.85 20.01
C MET A 89 30.57 -38.71 21.49
N THR A 90 31.58 -38.76 22.35
CA THR A 90 31.41 -38.54 23.80
C THR A 90 31.66 -37.07 24.13
N PRO A 91 31.09 -36.53 25.22
CA PRO A 91 31.33 -35.14 25.64
C PRO A 91 32.81 -34.79 25.87
N ARG A 92 33.67 -35.80 26.08
CA ARG A 92 35.12 -35.67 26.20
C ARG A 92 35.77 -35.25 24.87
N ASP A 93 35.18 -35.65 23.75
CA ASP A 93 35.66 -35.38 22.39
C ASP A 93 35.29 -33.96 21.92
N TRP A 94 34.44 -33.24 22.66
CA TRP A 94 33.93 -31.92 22.24
C TRP A 94 34.84 -30.76 22.65
N GLY A 95 35.68 -30.97 23.67
CA GLY A 95 36.57 -29.95 24.23
C GLY A 95 38.03 -30.09 23.78
N ASP A 96 38.35 -31.10 22.97
CA ASP A 96 39.72 -31.40 22.60
C ASP A 96 39.96 -31.20 21.08
N PRO A 97 40.41 -30.00 20.66
CA PRO A 97 40.82 -29.78 19.28
C PRO A 97 42.11 -30.54 18.90
N HIS A 98 42.76 -31.21 19.86
CA HIS A 98 44.02 -31.92 19.72
C HIS A 98 43.93 -33.30 20.37
N GLY A 99 42.94 -34.10 19.95
CA GLY A 99 42.62 -35.43 20.49
C GLY A 99 43.77 -36.11 21.24
N GLY A 100 43.67 -36.10 22.57
CA GLY A 100 44.13 -37.15 23.48
C GLY A 100 45.61 -37.46 23.60
N ASP A 101 46.51 -36.81 22.84
CA ASP A 101 47.93 -37.17 22.81
C ASP A 101 48.84 -35.97 23.15
N GLN A 102 48.88 -35.58 24.42
CA GLN A 102 50.10 -34.99 25.00
C GLN A 102 50.63 -35.93 26.09
N PRO A 103 51.90 -36.37 26.00
CA PRO A 103 52.51 -37.41 26.83
C PRO A 103 52.73 -37.00 28.29
#